data_AF-A0A6P7YIG2-F1
#
_entry.id   AF-A0A6P7YIG2-F1
#
_cell.length_a   1.000
_cell.length_b   1.000
_cell.length_c   1.000
_cell.angle_alpha   90.00
_cell.angle_beta   90.00
_cell.angle_gamma   90.00
#
_symmetry.space_group_name_H-M   'P 1'
#
loop_
_entity.id
_entity.type
_entity.pdbx_description
1 polymer ?
#
loop_
_entity_poly.entity_id
_entity_poly.type
_entity_poly.pdbx_seq_one_letter_code
_entity_poly.pdbx_strand_id
1 'polypeptide(L)'
;MADIESSFDDSSCFSPQSPGSLLTTKRRSKETTITINCVTFPHPDTMPEQQLLKPNEWSYCDYFWADKKDPQGNSSVSGFEDLLQKQLKGKQMQKEMAEFIHERIKIEEEYAKNLAKLSQISLAAQEEG
;
A
#
# COMPACT_ATOMS: atom_id res chain seq x y z
N MET A 1 18.59 24.33 -66.13
CA MET A 1 19.86 25.07 -66.16
C MET A 1 20.12 25.49 -64.73
N ALA A 2 21.22 24.97 -64.19
CA ALA A 2 21.61 25.10 -62.79
C ALA A 2 22.32 26.44 -62.51
N ASP A 3 22.45 26.71 -61.20
CA ASP A 3 23.40 27.58 -60.51
C ASP A 3 23.12 29.10 -60.59
N ILE A 4 23.21 29.88 -59.50
CA ILE A 4 24.24 29.80 -58.47
C ILE A 4 23.83 30.40 -57.11
N GLU A 5 24.45 29.88 -56.06
CA GLU A 5 24.41 30.23 -54.64
C GLU A 5 24.92 31.64 -54.28
N SER A 6 24.48 32.15 -53.13
CA SER A 6 25.30 32.49 -51.93
C SER A 6 24.66 33.67 -51.17
N SER A 7 24.11 33.45 -49.97
CA SER A 7 24.77 33.45 -48.64
C SER A 7 25.21 34.84 -48.18
N PHE A 8 24.62 35.33 -47.07
CA PHE A 8 25.37 35.70 -45.86
C PHE A 8 24.41 36.00 -44.68
N ASP A 9 24.67 35.35 -43.54
CA ASP A 9 24.09 35.60 -42.21
C ASP A 9 24.51 36.97 -41.63
N ASP A 10 23.63 37.60 -40.83
CA ASP A 10 24.09 38.33 -39.64
C ASP A 10 23.06 38.29 -38.50
N SER A 11 23.62 38.16 -37.30
CA SER A 11 23.03 37.81 -36.02
C SER A 11 22.61 39.02 -35.17
N SER A 12 21.86 38.71 -34.10
CA SER A 12 21.57 39.54 -32.91
C SER A 12 20.45 40.59 -33.10
N CYS A 13 19.56 40.90 -32.16
CA CYS A 13 19.72 41.07 -30.72
C CYS A 13 18.32 41.22 -30.06
N PHE A 14 17.99 40.40 -29.05
CA PHE A 14 17.19 40.68 -27.85
C PHE A 14 15.79 41.37 -27.93
N SER A 15 14.72 40.61 -27.68
CA SER A 15 13.96 40.61 -26.39
C SER A 15 12.50 40.13 -26.54
N PRO A 16 11.99 39.24 -25.65
CA PRO A 16 10.58 38.86 -25.59
C PRO A 16 9.75 39.93 -24.86
N GLN A 17 8.63 40.36 -25.45
CA GLN A 17 7.66 41.20 -24.75
C GLN A 17 6.80 40.35 -23.82
N SER A 18 7.06 40.48 -22.52
CA SER A 18 6.15 40.09 -21.44
C SER A 18 5.00 41.10 -21.34
N PRO A 19 3.72 40.68 -21.35
CA PRO A 19 2.63 41.55 -20.96
C PRO A 19 2.39 41.42 -19.45
N GLY A 20 2.57 42.53 -18.74
CA GLY A 20 1.70 42.88 -17.61
C GLY A 20 2.09 42.34 -16.24
N SER A 21 3.00 43.06 -15.60
CA SER A 21 3.04 43.19 -14.14
C SER A 21 1.66 43.66 -13.64
N LEU A 22 0.96 42.80 -12.91
CA LEU A 22 -0.02 43.25 -11.94
C LEU A 22 0.67 43.22 -10.58
N LEU A 23 1.02 44.42 -10.08
CA LEU A 23 1.10 44.66 -8.66
C LEU A 23 -0.29 44.43 -8.06
N THR A 24 -0.64 43.18 -7.77
CA THR A 24 -1.75 42.88 -6.87
C THR A 24 -1.20 42.78 -5.47
N THR A 25 -1.57 43.76 -4.66
CA THR A 25 -1.75 43.69 -3.21
C THR A 25 -1.39 42.32 -2.62
N LYS A 26 -0.42 42.28 -1.71
CA LYS A 26 -0.21 41.18 -0.75
C LYS A 26 -1.48 41.04 0.12
N ARG A 27 -2.59 40.58 -0.47
CA ARG A 27 -3.60 39.83 0.28
C ARG A 27 -2.86 38.56 0.64
N ARG A 28 -2.51 38.42 1.91
CA ARG A 28 -2.09 37.15 2.48
C ARG A 28 -3.29 36.21 2.33
N SER A 29 -3.46 35.65 1.14
CA SER A 29 -4.41 34.57 0.89
C SER A 29 -3.98 33.48 1.84
N LYS A 30 -4.80 33.24 2.87
CA LYS A 30 -4.55 32.11 3.78
C LYS A 30 -4.53 30.88 2.89
N GLU A 31 -3.43 30.15 2.87
CA GLU A 31 -3.31 28.92 2.10
C GLU A 31 -4.24 27.89 2.74
N THR A 32 -5.35 27.57 2.06
CA THR A 32 -6.44 26.75 2.62
C THR A 32 -6.21 25.25 2.43
N THR A 33 -5.15 24.87 1.70
CA THR A 33 -4.83 23.49 1.32
C THR A 33 -3.33 23.25 1.42
N ILE A 34 -2.93 22.02 1.72
CA ILE A 34 -1.54 21.54 1.70
C ILE A 34 -1.42 20.39 0.70
N THR A 35 -0.36 20.36 -0.10
CA THR A 35 -0.10 19.23 -1.01
C THR A 35 1.07 18.40 -0.48
N ILE A 36 0.85 17.11 -0.28
CA ILE A 36 1.82 16.15 0.24
C ILE A 36 1.85 14.97 -0.72
N ASN A 37 3.03 14.60 -1.22
CA ASN A 37 3.22 13.45 -2.12
C ASN A 37 2.21 13.43 -3.28
N CYS A 38 2.00 14.58 -3.91
CA CYS A 38 1.07 14.78 -5.03
C CYS A 38 -0.43 14.61 -4.71
N VAL A 39 -0.81 14.54 -3.42
CA VAL A 39 -2.20 14.55 -2.94
C VAL A 39 -2.47 15.86 -2.19
N THR A 40 -3.55 16.54 -2.55
CA THR A 40 -3.95 17.80 -1.93
C THR A 40 -4.94 17.54 -0.79
N PHE A 41 -4.56 17.96 0.40
CA PHE A 41 -5.39 17.94 1.59
C PHE A 41 -5.79 19.37 1.99
N PRO A 42 -6.92 19.55 2.66
CA PRO A 42 -7.23 20.80 3.34
C PRO A 42 -6.21 21.15 4.44
N HIS A 43 -5.91 22.44 4.63
CA HIS A 43 -4.97 22.89 5.66
C HIS A 43 -5.59 22.74 7.06
N PRO A 44 -4.86 22.22 8.07
CA PRO A 44 -5.41 21.91 9.39
C PRO A 44 -6.07 23.11 10.09
N ASP A 45 -5.48 24.30 9.95
CA ASP A 45 -6.02 25.54 10.56
C ASP A 45 -7.33 26.04 9.91
N THR A 46 -7.68 25.54 8.73
CA THR A 46 -8.88 25.94 7.98
C THR A 46 -9.84 24.78 7.76
N MET A 47 -9.58 23.62 8.36
CA MET A 47 -10.38 22.40 8.20
C MET A 47 -11.76 22.55 8.86
N PRO A 48 -12.87 22.59 8.10
CA PRO A 48 -14.17 22.26 8.68
C PRO A 48 -14.17 20.80 9.12
N GLU A 49 -15.02 20.45 10.09
CA GLU A 49 -15.20 19.05 10.50
C GLU A 49 -15.63 18.20 9.28
N GLN A 50 -14.74 17.32 8.82
CA GLN A 50 -15.00 16.45 7.69
C GLN A 50 -15.72 15.19 8.17
N GLN A 51 -16.91 14.94 7.62
CA GLN A 51 -17.62 13.68 7.87
C GLN A 51 -16.92 12.52 7.17
N LEU A 52 -16.75 11.42 7.89
CA LEU A 52 -16.22 10.17 7.32
C LEU A 52 -17.22 9.60 6.30
N LEU A 53 -16.71 8.89 5.29
CA LEU A 53 -17.52 8.16 4.32
C LEU A 53 -18.33 7.08 5.01
N LYS A 54 -17.75 6.45 6.04
CA LYS A 54 -18.44 5.49 6.92
C LYS A 54 -18.26 5.84 8.40
N PRO A 55 -19.11 6.74 8.96
CA PRO A 55 -18.92 7.30 10.30
C PRO A 55 -18.87 6.31 11.48
N ASN A 56 -19.44 5.11 11.31
CA ASN A 56 -19.52 4.10 12.37
C ASN A 56 -18.59 2.91 12.12
N GLU A 57 -17.71 3.00 11.13
CA GLU A 57 -16.80 1.92 10.74
C GLU A 57 -15.36 2.41 10.66
N TRP A 58 -14.42 1.57 11.08
CA TRP A 58 -13.00 1.76 10.79
C TRP A 58 -12.72 1.28 9.35
N SER A 59 -13.19 2.07 8.38
CA SER A 59 -13.21 1.69 6.98
C SER A 59 -11.90 2.04 6.25
N TYR A 60 -11.43 1.14 5.38
CA TYR A 60 -10.22 1.39 4.58
C TYR A 60 -10.31 2.66 3.71
N CYS A 61 -11.51 3.02 3.25
CA CYS A 61 -11.70 4.23 2.44
C CYS A 61 -11.60 5.55 3.23
N ASP A 62 -11.52 5.49 4.56
CA ASP A 62 -11.47 6.69 5.41
C ASP A 62 -10.06 6.96 5.95
N TYR A 63 -9.27 5.92 6.20
CA TYR A 63 -8.05 6.04 7.02
C TYR A 63 -6.72 5.83 6.27
N PHE A 64 -6.73 5.53 4.97
CA PHE A 64 -5.52 5.14 4.20
C PHE A 64 -5.15 6.13 3.09
N TRP A 65 -5.51 7.40 3.24
CA TRP A 65 -5.23 8.45 2.24
C TRP A 65 -3.81 9.00 2.30
N ALA A 66 -3.25 9.17 3.50
CA ALA A 66 -1.93 9.72 3.68
C ALA A 66 -0.86 8.63 3.57
N ASP A 67 0.24 8.94 2.90
CA ASP A 67 1.40 8.06 2.89
C ASP A 67 2.02 7.97 4.28
N LYS A 68 2.41 6.76 4.66
CA LYS A 68 3.06 6.46 5.93
C LYS A 68 4.57 6.57 5.76
N LYS A 69 5.21 7.32 6.66
CA LYS A 69 6.67 7.36 6.74
C LYS A 69 7.19 6.19 7.57
N ASP A 70 8.31 5.61 7.16
CA ASP A 70 9.03 4.66 7.98
C ASP A 70 9.51 5.32 9.30
N PRO A 71 9.80 4.54 10.35
CA PRO A 71 10.26 5.09 11.63
C PRO A 71 11.54 5.94 11.52
N GLN A 72 12.33 5.74 10.46
CA GLN A 72 13.56 6.48 10.20
C GLN A 72 13.35 7.73 9.32
N GLY A 73 12.15 7.89 8.74
CA GLY A 73 11.78 9.02 7.87
C GLY A 73 12.44 9.02 6.49
N ASN A 74 13.13 7.94 6.11
CA ASN A 74 13.88 7.83 4.86
C ASN A 74 13.00 7.40 3.68
N SER A 75 11.85 6.79 3.95
CA SER A 75 10.95 6.28 2.92
C SER A 75 9.48 6.50 3.28
N SER A 76 8.64 6.66 2.26
CA SER A 76 7.19 6.74 2.41
C SER A 76 6.52 5.62 1.61
N VAL A 77 5.59 4.93 2.26
CA VAL A 77 4.76 3.87 1.69
C VAL A 77 3.34 4.37 1.61
N SER A 78 2.68 4.17 0.46
CA SER A 78 1.29 4.59 0.31
C SER A 78 0.37 3.83 1.26
N GLY A 79 -0.66 4.48 1.79
CA GLY A 79 -1.67 3.80 2.60
C GLY A 79 -2.32 2.61 1.88
N PHE A 80 -2.45 2.66 0.54
CA PHE A 80 -2.95 1.52 -0.22
C PHE A 80 -2.00 0.31 -0.21
N GLU A 81 -0.68 0.55 -0.20
CA GLU A 81 0.32 -0.50 -0.13
C GLU A 81 0.25 -1.23 1.23
N ASP A 82 -0.01 -0.51 2.33
CA ASP A 82 -0.28 -1.11 3.65
C ASP A 82 -1.49 -2.08 3.59
N LEU A 83 -2.55 -1.74 2.84
CA LEU A 83 -3.71 -2.61 2.64
C LEU A 83 -3.38 -3.84 1.79
N LEU A 84 -2.58 -3.67 0.73
CA LEU A 84 -2.13 -4.78 -0.11
C LEU A 84 -1.27 -5.76 0.68
N GLN A 85 -0.32 -5.26 1.47
CA GLN A 85 0.51 -6.08 2.35
C GLN A 85 -0.32 -6.84 3.38
N LYS A 86 -1.34 -6.20 3.97
CA LYS A 86 -2.28 -6.87 4.87
C LYS A 86 -3.00 -8.04 4.17
N GLN A 87 -3.46 -7.85 2.93
CA GLN A 87 -4.11 -8.89 2.14
C GLN A 87 -3.16 -10.07 1.85
N LEU A 88 -1.92 -9.78 1.45
CA LEU A 88 -0.91 -10.81 1.18
C LEU A 88 -0.57 -11.60 2.45
N LYS A 89 -0.41 -10.92 3.58
CA LYS A 89 -0.19 -11.57 4.88
C LYS A 89 -1.37 -12.45 5.28
N GLY A 90 -2.61 -12.03 5.02
CA GLY A 90 -3.80 -12.84 5.24
C GLY A 90 -3.77 -14.15 4.45
N LYS A 91 -3.37 -14.10 3.18
CA LYS A 91 -3.20 -15.30 2.35
C LYS A 91 -2.09 -16.22 2.87
N GLN A 92 -0.95 -15.63 3.27
CA GLN A 92 0.17 -16.40 3.84
C GLN A 92 -0.26 -17.12 5.12
N MET A 93 -0.97 -16.43 6.01
CA MET A 93 -1.50 -17.02 7.24
C MET A 93 -2.48 -18.17 6.98
N GLN A 94 -3.36 -18.02 5.98
CA GLN A 94 -4.26 -19.11 5.57
C GLN A 94 -3.50 -20.35 5.09
N LYS A 95 -2.43 -20.15 4.31
CA LYS A 95 -1.57 -21.24 3.84
C LYS A 95 -0.88 -21.95 5.02
N GLU A 96 -0.23 -21.19 5.91
CA GLU A 96 0.45 -21.74 7.08
C GLU A 96 -0.51 -22.51 8.00
N MET A 97 -1.74 -21.99 8.20
CA MET A 97 -2.76 -22.68 8.97
C MET A 97 -3.18 -23.99 8.32
N ALA A 98 -3.34 -24.02 6.99
CA ALA A 98 -3.66 -25.25 6.27
C ALA A 98 -2.54 -26.29 6.37
N GLU A 99 -1.29 -25.86 6.24
CA GLU A 99 -0.12 -26.73 6.42
C GLU A 99 -0.04 -27.30 7.85
N PHE A 100 -0.31 -26.46 8.86
CA PHE A 100 -0.35 -26.90 10.25
C PHE A 100 -1.41 -27.97 10.50
N ILE A 101 -2.63 -27.78 10.00
CA ILE A 101 -3.71 -28.77 10.14
C ILE A 101 -3.39 -30.05 9.37
N HIS A 102 -2.77 -29.94 8.18
CA HIS A 102 -2.36 -31.12 7.41
C HIS A 102 -1.33 -31.96 8.16
N GLU A 103 -0.34 -31.36 8.82
CA GLU A 103 0.59 -32.10 9.67
C GLU A 103 -0.11 -32.76 10.87
N ARG A 104 -1.11 -32.10 11.47
CA ARG A 104 -1.93 -32.73 12.51
C ARG A 104 -2.67 -33.96 12.00
N ILE A 105 -3.24 -33.90 10.79
CA ILE A 105 -3.93 -35.06 10.18
C ILE A 105 -2.96 -36.23 10.03
N LYS A 106 -1.74 -36.02 9.52
CA LYS A 106 -0.74 -37.08 9.37
C LYS A 106 -0.41 -37.75 10.71
N ILE A 107 -0.31 -36.96 11.78
CA ILE A 107 -0.07 -37.49 13.14
C ILE A 107 -1.25 -38.37 13.59
N GLU A 108 -2.49 -37.90 13.40
CA GLU A 108 -3.70 -38.65 13.77
C GLU A 108 -3.84 -39.93 12.95
N GLU A 109 -3.54 -39.90 11.65
CA GLU A 109 -3.57 -41.06 10.76
C GLU A 109 -2.57 -42.14 11.21
N GLU A 110 -1.32 -41.75 11.48
CA GLU A 110 -0.30 -42.69 11.95
C GLU A 110 -0.61 -43.21 13.37
N TYR A 111 -1.16 -42.36 14.23
CA TYR A 111 -1.63 -42.77 15.56
C TYR A 111 -2.74 -43.83 15.45
N ALA A 112 -3.79 -43.57 14.65
CA ALA A 112 -4.90 -44.49 14.43
C ALA A 112 -4.43 -45.81 13.82
N LYS A 113 -3.50 -45.76 12.86
CA LYS A 113 -2.89 -46.95 12.25
C LYS A 113 -2.15 -47.81 13.26
N ASN A 114 -1.40 -47.18 14.18
CA ASN A 114 -0.67 -47.91 15.22
C ASN A 114 -1.62 -48.54 16.25
N LEU A 115 -2.69 -47.84 16.64
CA LEU A 115 -3.74 -48.42 17.48
C LEU A 115 -4.44 -49.61 16.79
N ALA A 116 -4.76 -49.47 15.50
CA ALA A 116 -5.36 -50.56 14.73
C ALA A 116 -4.42 -51.77 14.70
N LYS A 117 -3.13 -51.58 14.44
CA LYS A 117 -2.13 -52.65 14.47
C LYS A 117 -2.05 -53.33 15.84
N LEU A 118 -2.01 -52.55 16.92
CA LEU A 118 -1.96 -53.06 18.29
C LEU A 118 -3.21 -53.89 18.64
N SER A 119 -4.39 -53.46 18.18
CA SER A 119 -5.66 -54.16 18.42
C SER A 119 -5.72 -55.57 17.83
N GLN A 120 -4.91 -55.85 16.80
CA GLN A 120 -4.86 -57.16 16.13
C GLN A 120 -3.80 -58.09 16.73
N ILE A 121 -3.04 -57.65 17.74
CA ILE A 121 -2.03 -58.49 18.39
C ILE A 121 -2.71 -59.45 19.36
N SER A 122 -2.50 -60.75 19.20
CA SER A 122 -3.04 -61.81 20.07
C SER A 122 -2.21 -62.01 21.36
N LEU A 123 -1.70 -60.93 21.96
CA LEU A 123 -0.89 -61.01 23.16
C LEU A 123 -1.77 -61.42 24.35
N ALA A 124 -1.29 -62.35 25.18
CA ALA A 124 -2.05 -62.93 26.30
C ALA A 124 -3.40 -63.57 25.92
N ALA A 125 -3.61 -63.93 24.65
CA ALA A 125 -4.87 -64.53 24.20
C ALA A 125 -5.18 -65.91 24.82
N GLN A 126 -4.20 -66.53 25.49
CA GLN A 126 -4.33 -67.82 26.18
C GLN A 126 -4.20 -67.69 27.71
N GLU A 127 -4.09 -66.47 28.24
CA GLU A 127 -4.01 -66.26 29.69
C GLU A 127 -5.40 -66.47 30.31
N GLU A 128 -5.56 -67.52 31.10
CA GLU A 128 -6.74 -67.72 31.96
C GLU A 128 -6.40 -67.31 33.39
N GLY A 129 -7.35 -66.61 34.04
CA GLY A 129 -7.17 -65.90 35.31
C GLY A 129 -7.22 -66.74 36.58
#